data_AF-A0A919D6G8-F1
#
_entry.id   AF-A0A919D6G8-F1
#
_cell.length_a   1.000
_cell.length_b   1.000
_cell.length_c   1.000
_cell.angle_alpha   90.00
_cell.angle_beta   90.00
_cell.angle_gamma   90.00
#
_symmetry.space_group_name_H-M   'P 1'
#
loop_
_entity.id
_entity.type
_entity.pdbx_description
1 polymer ?
#
loop_
_entity_poly.entity_id
_entity_poly.type
_entity_poly.pdbx_seq_one_letter_code
_entity_poly.pdbx_strand_id
1 'polypeptide(L)'
;MACVAWAAPAADFVLRLVGRRRRRLAEAGSPGALTAVAATTVLGTRISALGRQPLAEALLALSALLWPVLLLVVRHWRRRMPGAVFLCCVATQGLAVLAATLAAAERTAWLAHAALVLFWLGLVLYGLALARFDPRQVLEGAGDHWIAGGALAISALAGATLLIAGDSGLYLWDDDDRGVLRTVTVALLVLDLAWYVVLLAAEVTRPRRGYDLRRWSTVFPMGMTATLSVATAVGVPWLR
;
A
#
# COMPACT_ATOMS: atom_id res chain seq x y z
N MET A 1 19.48 -5.04 -11.97
CA MET A 1 20.09 -5.71 -10.80
C MET A 1 19.19 -5.72 -9.56
N ALA A 2 18.48 -4.62 -9.23
CA ALA A 2 17.52 -4.60 -8.11
C ALA A 2 16.24 -5.45 -8.32
N CYS A 3 15.81 -5.68 -9.57
CA CYS A 3 14.60 -6.45 -9.88
C CYS A 3 14.72 -7.95 -9.59
N VAL A 4 15.94 -8.52 -9.63
CA VAL A 4 16.18 -9.95 -9.42
C VAL A 4 16.16 -10.30 -7.93
N ALA A 5 16.55 -9.36 -7.06
CA ALA A 5 16.54 -9.53 -5.61
C ALA A 5 15.12 -9.58 -5.00
N TRP A 6 14.10 -9.07 -5.71
CA TRP A 6 12.70 -9.09 -5.29
C TRP A 6 11.89 -10.28 -5.84
N ALA A 7 12.26 -10.79 -7.01
CA ALA A 7 11.55 -11.90 -7.63
C ALA A 7 11.70 -13.21 -6.83
N ALA A 8 12.85 -13.43 -6.20
CA ALA A 8 13.13 -14.64 -5.43
C ALA A 8 12.21 -14.81 -4.19
N PRO A 9 12.05 -13.83 -3.29
CA PRO A 9 11.13 -13.96 -2.15
C PRO A 9 9.66 -13.95 -2.58
N ALA A 10 9.29 -13.20 -3.62
CA ALA A 10 7.93 -13.21 -4.17
C ALA A 10 7.57 -14.58 -4.76
N ALA A 11 8.48 -15.20 -5.50
CA ALA A 11 8.31 -16.54 -6.07
C ALA A 11 8.31 -17.63 -4.99
N ASP A 12 9.22 -17.58 -4.01
CA ASP A 12 9.25 -18.53 -2.88
C ASP A 12 7.95 -18.45 -2.06
N PHE A 13 7.40 -17.24 -1.89
CA PHE A 13 6.11 -17.05 -1.22
C PHE A 13 4.94 -17.63 -2.02
N VAL A 14 4.86 -17.37 -3.33
CA VAL A 14 3.83 -17.95 -4.22
C VAL A 14 3.91 -19.48 -4.23
N LEU A 15 5.13 -20.05 -4.28
CA LEU A 15 5.36 -21.49 -4.25
C LEU A 15 4.94 -22.11 -2.90
N ARG A 16 5.21 -21.43 -1.78
CA ARG A 16 4.73 -21.86 -0.45
C ARG A 16 3.22 -21.74 -0.30
N LEU A 17 2.61 -20.73 -0.91
CA LEU A 17 1.17 -20.50 -0.89
C LEU A 17 0.41 -21.57 -1.68
N VAL A 18 0.95 -22.03 -2.81
CA VAL A 18 0.37 -23.11 -3.63
C VAL A 18 0.48 -24.47 -2.93
N GLY A 19 1.56 -24.71 -2.16
CA GLY A 19 1.94 -26.05 -1.68
C GLY A 19 1.16 -26.67 -0.51
N ARG A 20 0.52 -25.94 0.43
CA ARG A 20 -0.03 -26.58 1.66
C ARG A 20 -1.38 -26.01 2.16
N ARG A 21 -2.46 -26.76 1.93
CA ARG A 21 -3.88 -26.35 2.04
C ARG A 21 -4.50 -26.28 3.45
N ARG A 22 -3.94 -26.99 4.45
CA ARG A 22 -4.51 -27.06 5.82
C ARG A 22 -3.96 -26.04 6.83
N ARG A 23 -2.77 -25.49 6.61
CA ARG A 23 -2.16 -24.46 7.48
C ARG A 23 -2.65 -23.04 7.17
N ARG A 24 -3.29 -22.86 6.00
CA ARG A 24 -3.76 -21.59 5.42
C ARG A 24 -4.86 -20.87 6.21
N LEU A 25 -5.75 -21.58 6.90
CA LEU A 25 -6.87 -20.95 7.62
C LEU A 25 -6.46 -20.44 9.02
N ALA A 26 -5.45 -21.05 9.64
CA ALA A 26 -4.92 -20.60 10.92
C ALA A 26 -3.96 -19.39 10.77
N GLU A 27 -3.24 -19.32 9.65
CA GLU A 27 -2.32 -18.20 9.33
C GLU A 27 -2.99 -17.04 8.57
N ALA A 28 -4.19 -17.22 8.01
CA ALA A 28 -4.94 -16.16 7.31
C ALA A 28 -5.26 -14.95 8.20
N GLY A 29 -5.29 -15.14 9.52
CA GLY A 29 -5.44 -14.05 10.49
C GLY A 29 -4.15 -13.25 10.78
N SER A 30 -3.02 -13.60 10.16
CA SER A 30 -1.71 -13.07 10.52
C SER A 30 -1.25 -11.88 9.67
N PRO A 31 -0.41 -10.99 10.21
CA PRO A 31 0.24 -9.91 9.46
C PRO A 31 0.93 -10.36 8.16
N GLY A 32 1.44 -11.59 8.11
CA GLY A 32 2.10 -12.15 6.92
C GLY A 32 1.16 -12.31 5.72
N ALA A 33 -0.11 -12.59 5.95
CA ALA A 33 -1.11 -12.73 4.89
C ALA A 33 -1.48 -11.36 4.28
N LEU A 34 -1.44 -10.28 5.06
CA LEU A 34 -1.62 -8.91 4.56
C LEU A 34 -0.44 -8.46 3.71
N THR A 35 0.80 -8.76 4.14
CA THR A 35 2.00 -8.47 3.34
C THR A 35 2.02 -9.22 2.02
N ALA A 36 1.46 -10.43 1.98
CA ALA A 36 1.33 -11.22 0.76
C ALA A 36 0.45 -10.54 -0.28
N VAL A 37 -0.72 -10.05 0.13
CA VAL A 37 -1.63 -9.33 -0.77
C VAL A 37 -1.00 -8.01 -1.24
N ALA A 38 -0.34 -7.27 -0.34
CA ALA A 38 0.41 -6.08 -0.72
C ALA A 38 1.52 -6.40 -1.74
N ALA A 39 2.29 -7.48 -1.55
CA ALA A 39 3.31 -7.89 -2.51
C ALA A 39 2.73 -8.32 -3.86
N THR A 40 1.60 -9.03 -3.84
CA THR A 40 0.90 -9.50 -5.05
C THR A 40 0.41 -8.31 -5.88
N THR A 41 -0.12 -7.28 -5.23
CA THR A 41 -0.60 -6.06 -5.90
C THR A 41 0.54 -5.22 -6.47
N VAL A 42 1.66 -5.09 -5.76
CA VAL A 42 2.88 -4.43 -6.28
C VAL A 42 3.43 -5.19 -7.51
N LEU A 43 3.49 -6.52 -7.46
CA LEU A 43 3.92 -7.35 -8.58
C LEU A 43 2.99 -7.18 -9.79
N GLY A 44 1.67 -7.24 -9.57
CA GLY A 44 0.67 -6.99 -10.61
C GLY A 44 0.83 -5.63 -11.26
N THR A 45 1.10 -4.59 -10.45
CA THR A 45 1.28 -3.21 -10.94
C THR A 45 2.50 -3.12 -11.85
N ARG A 46 3.60 -3.79 -11.49
CA ARG A 46 4.80 -3.86 -12.33
C ARG A 46 4.58 -4.66 -13.61
N ILE A 47 3.83 -5.76 -13.55
CA ILE A 47 3.49 -6.58 -14.72
C ILE A 47 2.60 -5.80 -15.71
N SER A 48 1.64 -5.02 -15.20
CA SER A 48 0.81 -4.12 -16.01
C SER A 48 1.67 -3.04 -16.69
N ALA A 49 2.64 -2.46 -15.99
CA ALA A 49 3.59 -1.50 -16.56
C ALA A 49 4.50 -2.10 -17.65
N LEU A 50 4.71 -3.43 -17.64
CA LEU A 50 5.41 -4.16 -18.70
C LEU A 50 4.48 -4.57 -19.86
N GLY A 51 3.22 -4.13 -19.86
CA GLY A 51 2.24 -4.38 -20.92
C GLY A 51 1.55 -5.75 -20.87
N ARG A 52 1.69 -6.52 -19.77
CA ARG A 52 1.13 -7.88 -19.64
C ARG A 52 -0.17 -7.89 -18.84
N GLN A 53 -1.22 -7.28 -19.40
CA GLN A 53 -2.47 -7.04 -18.68
C GLN A 53 -3.19 -8.29 -18.17
N PRO A 54 -3.34 -9.40 -18.92
CA PRO A 54 -4.06 -10.58 -18.43
C PRO A 54 -3.46 -11.17 -17.14
N LEU A 55 -2.13 -11.09 -17.00
CA LEU A 55 -1.45 -11.56 -15.80
C LEU A 55 -1.65 -10.60 -14.62
N ALA A 56 -1.65 -9.29 -14.87
CA ALA A 56 -1.95 -8.29 -13.86
C ALA A 56 -3.41 -8.38 -13.37
N GLU A 57 -4.36 -8.63 -14.27
CA GLU A 57 -5.77 -8.89 -13.93
C GLU A 57 -5.93 -10.15 -13.07
N ALA A 58 -5.24 -11.24 -13.41
CA ALA A 58 -5.26 -12.46 -12.61
C ALA A 58 -4.74 -12.22 -11.18
N LEU A 59 -3.69 -11.39 -11.04
CA LEU A 59 -3.15 -11.00 -9.75
C LEU A 59 -4.08 -10.06 -8.98
N LEU A 60 -4.79 -9.17 -9.67
CA LEU A 60 -5.84 -8.34 -9.07
C LEU A 60 -6.98 -9.21 -8.55
N ALA A 61 -7.49 -10.14 -9.37
CA ALA A 61 -8.55 -11.06 -8.99
C ALA A 61 -8.16 -11.90 -7.77
N LEU A 62 -6.95 -12.48 -7.78
CA LEU A 62 -6.41 -13.23 -6.65
C LEU A 62 -6.35 -12.38 -5.36
N SER A 63 -5.85 -11.15 -5.48
CA SER A 63 -5.74 -10.24 -4.34
C SER A 63 -7.11 -9.83 -3.81
N ALA A 64 -8.06 -9.55 -4.71
CA ALA A 64 -9.44 -9.20 -4.37
C ALA A 64 -10.21 -10.36 -3.73
N LEU A 65 -9.93 -11.61 -4.11
CA LEU A 65 -10.49 -12.82 -3.49
C LEU A 65 -9.95 -13.05 -2.07
N LEU A 66 -8.66 -12.77 -1.84
CA LEU A 66 -8.03 -12.97 -0.53
C LEU A 66 -8.37 -11.84 0.46
N TRP A 67 -8.60 -10.63 -0.03
CA TRP A 67 -8.80 -9.44 0.78
C TRP A 67 -9.96 -9.49 1.81
N PRO A 68 -11.17 -9.98 1.50
CA PRO A 68 -12.27 -10.05 2.46
C PRO A 68 -11.95 -10.92 3.67
N VAL A 69 -11.22 -12.02 3.46
CA VAL A 69 -10.76 -12.91 4.54
C VAL A 69 -9.80 -12.16 5.46
N LEU A 70 -8.96 -11.28 4.90
CA LEU A 70 -8.00 -10.48 5.67
C LEU A 70 -8.68 -9.35 6.45
N LEU A 71 -9.81 -8.83 5.98
CA LEU A 71 -10.61 -7.89 6.77
C LEU A 71 -11.15 -8.50 8.06
N LEU A 72 -11.27 -9.83 8.16
CA LEU A 72 -11.63 -10.50 9.42
C LEU A 72 -10.55 -10.29 10.51
N VAL A 73 -9.31 -9.94 10.14
CA VAL A 73 -8.25 -9.56 11.11
C VAL A 73 -8.66 -8.31 11.89
N VAL A 74 -9.42 -7.39 11.28
CA VAL A 74 -9.92 -6.17 11.94
C VAL A 74 -10.79 -6.51 13.16
N ARG A 75 -11.52 -7.64 13.12
CA ARG A 75 -12.33 -8.10 14.26
C ARG A 75 -11.49 -8.44 15.50
N HIS A 76 -10.20 -8.73 15.31
CA HIS A 76 -9.28 -9.10 16.38
C HIS A 76 -8.44 -7.91 16.87
N TRP A 77 -8.68 -6.69 16.36
CA TRP A 77 -7.94 -5.50 16.78
C TRP A 77 -8.24 -5.12 18.22
N ARG A 78 -7.17 -5.00 19.02
CA ARG A 78 -7.22 -4.53 20.40
C ARG A 78 -6.77 -3.07 20.49
N ARG A 79 -6.81 -2.50 21.70
CA ARG A 79 -6.14 -1.22 21.97
C ARG A 79 -4.63 -1.47 22.08
N ARG A 80 -3.82 -0.47 21.73
CA ARG A 80 -2.36 -0.50 21.80
C ARG A 80 -1.73 -1.57 20.91
N MET A 81 -2.05 -1.53 19.63
CA MET A 81 -1.53 -2.45 18.63
C MET A 81 -0.15 -2.00 18.12
N PRO A 82 0.71 -2.95 17.71
CA PRO A 82 1.97 -2.64 17.02
C PRO A 82 1.70 -2.11 15.61
N GLY A 83 2.72 -1.55 14.96
CA GLY A 83 2.59 -0.91 13.64
C GLY A 83 2.09 -1.83 12.52
N ALA A 84 2.14 -3.16 12.70
CA ALA A 84 1.52 -4.13 11.80
C ALA A 84 0.00 -3.91 11.58
N VAL A 85 -0.69 -3.20 12.48
CA VAL A 85 -2.11 -2.82 12.32
C VAL A 85 -2.39 -2.04 11.02
N PHE A 86 -1.40 -1.27 10.53
CA PHE A 86 -1.51 -0.51 9.30
C PHE A 86 -1.45 -1.36 8.02
N LEU A 87 -1.04 -2.63 8.11
CA LEU A 87 -0.96 -3.51 6.94
C LEU A 87 -2.31 -3.77 6.27
N CYS A 88 -3.42 -3.64 7.01
CA CYS A 88 -4.77 -3.73 6.45
C CYS A 88 -5.06 -2.55 5.50
N CYS A 89 -4.65 -1.34 5.88
CA CYS A 89 -4.67 -0.19 4.98
C CYS A 89 -3.76 -0.45 3.77
N VAL A 90 -2.50 -0.85 4.00
CA VAL A 90 -1.53 -1.08 2.92
C VAL A 90 -2.03 -2.08 1.87
N ALA A 91 -2.59 -3.22 2.30
CA ALA A 91 -3.13 -4.21 1.38
C ALA A 91 -4.30 -3.67 0.56
N THR A 92 -5.17 -2.87 1.17
CA THR A 92 -6.32 -2.26 0.51
C THR A 92 -5.89 -1.17 -0.48
N GLN A 93 -4.93 -0.34 -0.10
CA GLN A 93 -4.36 0.69 -0.98
C GLN A 93 -3.57 0.07 -2.15
N GLY A 94 -2.89 -1.06 -1.93
CA GLY A 94 -2.25 -1.82 -3.00
C GLY A 94 -3.24 -2.30 -4.06
N LEU A 95 -4.43 -2.78 -3.64
CA LEU A 95 -5.51 -3.12 -4.57
C LEU A 95 -5.99 -1.90 -5.35
N ALA A 96 -6.13 -0.75 -4.68
CA ALA A 96 -6.53 0.50 -5.32
C ALA A 96 -5.52 0.92 -6.40
N VAL A 97 -4.21 0.88 -6.11
CA VAL A 97 -3.14 1.16 -7.07
C VAL A 97 -3.24 0.22 -8.28
N LEU A 98 -3.29 -1.10 -8.07
CA LEU A 98 -3.34 -2.08 -9.16
C LEU A 98 -4.59 -1.89 -10.03
N ALA A 99 -5.76 -1.74 -9.40
CA ALA A 99 -7.01 -1.50 -10.13
C ALA A 99 -6.97 -0.18 -10.93
N ALA A 100 -6.43 0.90 -10.37
CA ALA A 100 -6.27 2.17 -11.09
C ALA A 100 -5.28 2.05 -12.26
N THR A 101 -4.17 1.32 -12.09
CA THR A 101 -3.22 1.09 -13.20
C THR A 101 -3.83 0.29 -14.35
N LEU A 102 -4.60 -0.76 -14.03
CA LEU A 102 -5.31 -1.54 -15.04
C LEU A 102 -6.42 -0.72 -15.70
N ALA A 103 -7.14 0.10 -14.94
CA ALA A 103 -8.16 0.99 -15.49
C ALA A 103 -7.58 1.95 -16.55
N ALA A 104 -6.41 2.53 -16.29
CA ALA A 104 -5.71 3.39 -17.23
C ALA A 104 -5.20 2.62 -18.46
N ALA A 105 -4.67 1.41 -18.27
CA ALA A 105 -4.14 0.58 -19.36
C ALA A 105 -5.22 0.03 -20.30
N GLU A 106 -6.31 -0.49 -19.74
CA GLU A 106 -7.44 -1.10 -20.46
C GLU A 106 -8.55 -0.08 -20.78
N ARG A 107 -8.37 1.19 -20.40
CA ARG A 107 -9.39 2.27 -20.52
C ARG A 107 -10.78 1.83 -20.03
N THR A 108 -10.81 1.24 -18.84
CA THR A 108 -12.00 0.59 -18.30
C THR A 108 -12.52 1.32 -17.06
N ALA A 109 -13.69 1.96 -17.19
CA ALA A 109 -14.24 2.84 -16.15
C ALA A 109 -14.56 2.13 -14.83
N TRP A 110 -15.12 0.91 -14.87
CA TRP A 110 -15.55 0.21 -13.65
C TRP A 110 -14.36 -0.12 -12.73
N LEU A 111 -13.17 -0.40 -13.29
CA LEU A 111 -11.95 -0.65 -12.52
C LEU A 111 -11.50 0.60 -11.76
N ALA A 112 -11.63 1.77 -12.38
CA ALA A 112 -11.30 3.02 -11.71
C ALA A 112 -12.30 3.37 -10.60
N HIS A 113 -13.59 3.07 -10.79
CA HIS A 113 -14.59 3.22 -9.71
C HIS A 113 -14.30 2.27 -8.55
N ALA A 114 -13.95 1.02 -8.84
CA ALA A 114 -13.53 0.05 -7.81
C ALA A 114 -12.28 0.52 -7.07
N ALA A 115 -11.29 1.06 -7.79
CA ALA A 115 -10.08 1.63 -7.21
C ALA A 115 -10.40 2.83 -6.30
N LEU A 116 -11.34 3.70 -6.69
CA LEU A 116 -11.77 4.84 -5.88
C LEU A 116 -12.43 4.39 -4.57
N VAL A 117 -13.33 3.41 -4.63
CA VAL A 117 -13.96 2.83 -3.43
C VAL A 117 -12.91 2.21 -2.50
N LEU A 118 -11.95 1.46 -3.06
CA LEU A 118 -10.86 0.85 -2.29
C LEU A 118 -9.93 1.90 -1.67
N PHE A 119 -9.65 2.99 -2.38
CA PHE A 119 -8.83 4.10 -1.89
C PHE A 119 -9.45 4.71 -0.63
N TRP A 120 -10.73 5.09 -0.68
CA TRP A 120 -11.44 5.64 0.48
C TRP A 120 -11.56 4.66 1.63
N LEU A 121 -11.86 3.40 1.33
CA LEU A 121 -11.90 2.35 2.34
C LEU A 121 -10.54 2.15 3.02
N GLY A 122 -9.45 2.20 2.26
CA GLY A 122 -8.10 2.14 2.79
C GLY A 122 -7.80 3.31 3.75
N LEU A 123 -8.27 4.52 3.45
CA LEU A 123 -8.12 5.69 4.34
C LEU A 123 -8.92 5.53 5.64
N VAL A 124 -10.15 5.00 5.56
CA VAL A 124 -10.94 4.68 6.76
C VAL A 124 -10.20 3.65 7.61
N LEU A 125 -9.64 2.60 6.99
CA LEU A 125 -8.84 1.59 7.68
C LEU A 125 -7.58 2.18 8.29
N TYR A 126 -6.93 3.17 7.66
CA TYR A 126 -5.80 3.90 8.23
C TYR A 126 -6.21 4.66 9.49
N GLY A 127 -7.32 5.41 9.46
CA GLY A 127 -7.82 6.14 10.62
C GLY A 127 -8.18 5.21 11.79
N LEU A 128 -8.85 4.09 11.50
CA LEU A 128 -9.16 3.07 12.50
C LEU A 128 -7.88 2.43 13.07
N ALA A 129 -6.88 2.15 12.23
CA ALA A 129 -5.60 1.61 12.66
C ALA A 129 -4.85 2.61 13.57
N LEU A 130 -4.84 3.89 13.20
CA LEU A 130 -4.22 4.97 13.97
C LEU A 130 -4.86 5.12 15.36
N ALA A 131 -6.18 5.04 15.45
CA ALA A 131 -6.91 5.09 16.73
C ALA A 131 -6.60 3.90 17.66
N ARG A 132 -6.05 2.80 17.13
CA ARG A 132 -5.68 1.59 17.89
C ARG A 132 -4.19 1.42 18.08
N PHE A 133 -3.37 2.15 17.34
CA PHE A 133 -1.92 2.14 17.41
C PHE A 133 -1.43 2.64 18.77
N ASP A 134 -0.38 2.01 19.31
CA ASP A 134 0.27 2.50 20.53
C ASP A 134 1.36 3.54 20.17
N PRO A 135 1.20 4.83 20.52
CA PRO A 135 2.18 5.86 20.22
C PRO A 135 3.56 5.58 20.84
N ARG A 136 3.62 4.79 21.93
CA ARG A 136 4.89 4.39 22.56
C ARG A 136 5.76 3.58 21.61
N GLN A 137 5.17 2.87 20.65
CA GLN A 137 5.90 2.09 19.63
C GLN A 137 6.77 2.97 18.73
N VAL A 138 6.48 4.27 18.62
CA VAL A 138 7.34 5.20 17.87
C VAL A 138 8.73 5.31 18.51
N LEU A 139 8.80 5.33 19.84
CA LEU A 139 10.06 5.43 20.59
C LEU A 139 10.62 4.06 20.99
N GLU A 140 9.76 3.15 21.42
CA GLU A 140 10.15 1.87 22.03
C GLU A 140 10.06 0.67 21.06
N GLY A 141 9.34 0.82 19.96
CA GLY A 141 9.05 -0.28 19.04
C GLY A 141 10.29 -0.77 18.28
N ALA A 142 10.23 -2.02 17.82
CA ALA A 142 11.33 -2.69 17.12
C ALA A 142 11.47 -2.30 15.63
N GLY A 143 10.59 -1.45 15.11
CA GLY A 143 10.67 -0.90 13.74
C GLY A 143 9.35 -0.92 12.98
N ASP A 144 8.41 -1.79 13.31
CA ASP A 144 7.11 -1.95 12.62
C ASP A 144 6.23 -0.67 12.59
N HIS A 145 6.45 0.28 13.49
CA HIS A 145 5.83 1.61 13.46
C HIS A 145 6.12 2.41 12.18
N TRP A 146 7.20 2.09 11.44
CA TRP A 146 7.47 2.69 10.13
C TRP A 146 6.41 2.35 9.07
N ILE A 147 5.66 1.25 9.26
CA ILE A 147 4.54 0.88 8.37
C ILE A 147 3.46 1.96 8.37
N ALA A 148 3.32 2.71 9.46
CA ALA A 148 2.38 3.84 9.53
C ALA A 148 2.69 4.90 8.45
N GLY A 149 3.97 5.22 8.23
CA GLY A 149 4.37 6.16 7.18
C GLY A 149 4.15 5.55 5.80
N GLY A 150 4.59 4.30 5.64
CA GLY A 150 4.43 3.60 4.37
C GLY A 150 2.97 3.44 3.94
N ALA A 151 2.04 3.34 4.89
CA ALA A 151 0.61 3.34 4.61
C ALA A 151 0.11 4.69 4.05
N LEU A 152 0.61 5.82 4.55
CA LEU A 152 0.33 7.14 3.97
C LEU A 152 0.97 7.29 2.59
N ALA A 153 2.21 6.84 2.42
CA ALA A 153 2.91 6.89 1.14
C ALA A 153 2.18 6.08 0.04
N ILE A 154 1.73 4.85 0.33
CA ILE A 154 0.96 4.05 -0.64
C ILE A 154 -0.44 4.63 -0.87
N SER A 155 -1.07 5.25 0.14
CA SER A 155 -2.31 6.01 -0.06
C SER A 155 -2.11 7.19 -1.00
N ALA A 156 -1.06 7.99 -0.83
CA ALA A 156 -0.73 9.07 -1.75
C ALA A 156 -0.46 8.55 -3.17
N LEU A 157 0.24 7.41 -3.29
CA LEU A 157 0.46 6.75 -4.58
C LEU A 157 -0.84 6.29 -5.24
N ALA A 158 -1.77 5.72 -4.48
CA ALA A 158 -3.09 5.33 -4.96
C ALA A 158 -3.87 6.54 -5.49
N GLY A 159 -3.89 7.64 -4.73
CA GLY A 159 -4.52 8.90 -5.14
C GLY A 159 -3.92 9.47 -6.42
N ALA A 160 -2.58 9.51 -6.53
CA ALA A 160 -1.89 9.96 -7.75
C ALA A 160 -2.20 9.06 -8.96
N THR A 161 -2.24 7.73 -8.76
CA THR A 161 -2.56 6.77 -9.84
C THR A 161 -4.00 6.95 -10.32
N LEU A 162 -4.95 7.20 -9.41
CA LEU A 162 -6.35 7.50 -9.73
C LEU A 162 -6.49 8.80 -10.52
N LEU A 163 -5.76 9.87 -10.16
CA LEU A 163 -5.75 11.12 -10.90
C LEU A 163 -5.26 10.92 -12.35
N ILE A 164 -4.17 10.16 -12.53
CA ILE A 164 -3.63 9.81 -13.85
C ILE A 164 -4.66 8.98 -14.66
N ALA A 165 -5.35 8.04 -14.01
CA ALA A 165 -6.39 7.24 -14.65
C ALA A 165 -7.64 8.05 -15.02
N GLY A 166 -7.94 9.15 -14.30
CA GLY A 166 -9.00 10.09 -14.67
C GLY A 166 -8.65 10.94 -15.89
N ASP A 167 -7.39 11.34 -16.02
CA ASP A 167 -6.90 12.19 -17.12
C ASP A 167 -6.84 11.47 -18.48
N SER A 168 -6.94 10.14 -18.51
CA SER A 168 -6.94 9.35 -19.75
C SER A 168 -8.28 9.33 -20.50
N GLY A 169 -9.21 10.23 -20.15
CA GLY A 169 -10.51 10.41 -20.81
C GLY A 169 -11.61 9.47 -20.31
N LEU A 170 -11.38 8.80 -19.18
CA LEU A 170 -12.41 8.07 -18.46
C LEU A 170 -13.25 9.08 -17.67
N TYR A 171 -14.52 9.27 -18.07
CA TYR A 171 -15.48 10.07 -17.32
C TYR A 171 -15.79 9.39 -15.98
N LEU A 172 -14.98 9.70 -14.97
CA LEU A 172 -15.03 9.13 -13.62
C LEU A 172 -15.61 10.11 -12.59
N TRP A 173 -15.57 11.41 -12.87
CA TRP A 173 -15.81 12.48 -11.90
C TRP A 173 -16.11 13.80 -12.61
N ASP A 174 -16.86 14.66 -11.92
CA ASP A 174 -16.99 16.08 -12.22
C ASP A 174 -15.75 16.85 -11.70
N ASP A 175 -15.55 18.11 -12.11
CA ASP A 175 -14.34 18.88 -11.78
C ASP A 175 -14.12 19.02 -10.25
N ASP A 176 -15.19 19.04 -9.46
CA ASP A 176 -15.15 19.18 -8.00
C ASP A 176 -14.57 17.92 -7.31
N ASP A 177 -14.99 16.72 -7.75
CA ASP A 177 -14.50 15.45 -7.22
C ASP A 177 -13.00 15.24 -7.49
N ARG A 178 -12.54 15.71 -8.64
CA ARG A 178 -11.11 15.73 -8.98
C ARG A 178 -10.34 16.65 -8.03
N GLY A 179 -10.90 17.83 -7.71
CA GLY A 179 -10.34 18.78 -6.75
C GLY A 179 -10.19 18.18 -5.36
N VAL A 180 -11.21 17.45 -4.89
CA VAL A 180 -11.17 16.73 -3.61
C VAL A 180 -10.09 15.67 -3.61
N LEU A 181 -10.04 14.78 -4.61
CA LEU A 181 -9.02 13.72 -4.65
C LEU A 181 -7.61 14.31 -4.68
N ARG A 182 -7.39 15.36 -5.47
CA ARG A 182 -6.10 16.05 -5.52
C ARG A 182 -5.71 16.61 -4.16
N THR A 183 -6.62 17.29 -3.49
CA THR A 183 -6.39 17.87 -2.16
C THR A 183 -6.05 16.79 -1.14
N VAL A 184 -6.80 15.68 -1.13
CA VAL A 184 -6.53 14.53 -0.24
C VAL A 184 -5.18 13.89 -0.57
N THR A 185 -4.85 13.71 -1.84
CA THR A 185 -3.56 13.14 -2.26
C THR A 185 -2.38 13.98 -1.78
N VAL A 186 -2.47 15.31 -1.91
CA VAL A 186 -1.45 16.24 -1.41
C VAL A 186 -1.38 16.21 0.12
N ALA A 187 -2.53 16.20 0.81
CA ALA A 187 -2.57 16.11 2.26
C ALA A 187 -1.91 14.82 2.78
N LEU A 188 -2.16 13.68 2.12
CA LEU A 188 -1.53 12.40 2.45
C LEU A 188 -0.01 12.44 2.26
N LEU A 189 0.48 13.08 1.20
CA LEU A 189 1.91 13.28 0.98
C LEU A 189 2.53 14.15 2.09
N VAL A 190 1.88 15.26 2.44
CA VAL A 190 2.36 16.13 3.53
C VAL A 190 2.39 15.38 4.87
N LEU A 191 1.35 14.59 5.15
CA LEU A 191 1.28 13.77 6.36
C LEU A 191 2.37 12.69 6.36
N ASP A 192 2.65 12.05 5.22
CA ASP A 192 3.73 11.07 5.10
C ASP A 192 5.09 11.71 5.40
N LEU A 193 5.40 12.87 4.80
CA LEU A 193 6.63 13.61 5.07
C LEU A 193 6.73 14.04 6.54
N ALA A 194 5.63 14.49 7.15
CA ALA A 194 5.60 14.79 8.58
C ALA A 194 5.89 13.54 9.41
N TRP A 195 5.38 12.38 9.00
CA TRP A 195 5.65 11.12 9.67
C TRP A 195 7.11 10.68 9.53
N TYR A 196 7.74 10.90 8.37
CA TYR A 196 9.17 10.74 8.21
C TYR A 196 9.98 11.54 9.22
N VAL A 197 9.63 12.82 9.43
CA VAL A 197 10.30 13.67 10.41
C VAL A 197 10.12 13.12 11.83
N VAL A 198 8.91 12.73 12.19
CA VAL A 198 8.62 12.12 13.52
C VAL A 198 9.41 10.83 13.73
N LEU A 199 9.41 9.94 12.74
CA LEU A 199 10.09 8.64 12.81
C LEU A 199 11.62 8.81 12.86
N LEU A 200 12.16 9.76 12.09
CA LEU A 200 13.58 10.09 12.10
C LEU A 200 14.00 10.70 13.44
N ALA A 201 13.22 11.64 13.98
CA ALA A 201 13.46 12.21 15.30
C ALA A 201 13.40 11.14 16.40
N ALA A 202 12.49 10.17 16.29
CA ALA A 202 12.43 9.03 17.19
C ALA A 202 13.69 8.14 17.12
N GLU A 203 14.22 7.89 15.93
CA GLU A 203 15.46 7.12 15.75
C GLU A 203 16.70 7.86 16.29
N VAL A 204 16.74 9.20 16.16
CA VAL A 204 17.82 10.03 16.71
C VAL A 204 17.76 10.08 18.24
N THR A 205 16.57 10.21 18.82
CA THR A 205 16.38 10.31 20.29
C THR A 205 16.61 8.97 20.99
N ARG A 206 16.27 7.85 20.36
CA ARG A 206 16.49 6.49 20.89
C ARG A 206 17.18 5.61 19.84
N PRO A 207 18.50 5.73 19.66
CA PRO A 207 19.22 4.97 18.64
C PRO A 207 19.12 3.47 18.92
N ARG A 208 18.48 2.73 18.00
CA ARG A 208 18.31 1.29 18.14
C ARG A 208 19.58 0.60 17.62
N ARG A 209 20.45 0.13 18.53
CA ARG A 209 21.72 -0.51 18.17
C ARG A 209 21.62 -2.01 17.84
N GLY A 210 20.48 -2.64 18.13
CA GLY A 210 20.20 -4.03 17.79
C GLY A 210 19.74 -4.23 16.34
N TYR A 211 20.11 -5.37 15.74
CA TYR A 211 19.53 -5.82 14.48
C TYR A 211 18.21 -6.54 14.75
N ASP A 212 17.13 -6.09 14.11
CA ASP A 212 15.82 -6.75 14.13
C ASP A 212 15.26 -6.75 12.70
N LEU A 213 14.68 -7.87 12.26
CA LEU A 213 14.01 -8.02 10.96
C LEU A 213 12.93 -6.95 10.75
N ARG A 214 12.28 -6.48 11.81
CA ARG A 214 11.25 -5.42 11.73
C ARG A 214 11.79 -4.08 11.24
N ARG A 215 13.11 -3.83 11.29
CA ARG A 215 13.73 -2.60 10.76
C ARG A 215 13.66 -2.51 9.24
N TRP A 216 13.48 -3.63 8.54
CA TRP A 216 13.23 -3.65 7.09
C TRP A 216 11.95 -2.91 6.70
N SER A 217 11.01 -2.71 7.62
CA SER A 217 9.82 -1.91 7.36
C SER A 217 10.12 -0.45 7.03
N THR A 218 11.32 0.07 7.34
CA THR A 218 11.75 1.42 6.91
C THR A 218 11.93 1.55 5.39
N VAL A 219 12.27 0.45 4.71
CA VAL A 219 12.46 0.40 3.25
C VAL A 219 11.14 0.58 2.51
N PHE A 220 10.03 0.13 3.11
CA PHE A 220 8.72 0.19 2.48
C PHE A 220 8.23 1.63 2.24
N PRO A 221 8.17 2.53 3.25
CA PRO A 221 7.87 3.95 3.04
C PRO A 221 8.80 4.58 2.00
N MET A 222 10.11 4.30 2.06
CA MET A 222 11.10 4.89 1.16
C MET A 222 10.87 4.48 -0.29
N GLY A 223 10.49 3.22 -0.53
CA GLY A 223 10.13 2.75 -1.85
C GLY A 223 8.87 3.41 -2.39
N MET A 224 7.86 3.62 -1.55
CA MET A 224 6.59 4.22 -1.96
C MET A 224 6.74 5.71 -2.26
N THR A 225 7.45 6.47 -1.42
CA THR A 225 7.76 7.88 -1.67
C THR A 225 8.61 8.07 -2.91
N ALA A 226 9.65 7.25 -3.11
CA ALA A 226 10.44 7.29 -4.34
C ALA A 226 9.58 7.02 -5.59
N THR A 227 8.64 6.07 -5.50
CA THR A 227 7.70 5.78 -6.59
C THR A 227 6.79 6.97 -6.87
N LEU A 228 6.29 7.66 -5.83
CA LEU A 228 5.49 8.87 -5.97
C LEU A 228 6.30 10.01 -6.63
N SER A 229 7.55 10.22 -6.21
CA SER A 229 8.45 11.22 -6.81
C SER A 229 8.73 10.93 -8.29
N VAL A 230 8.84 9.65 -8.67
CA VAL A 230 8.97 9.26 -10.08
C VAL A 230 7.66 9.48 -10.83
N ALA A 231 6.51 9.10 -10.25
CA ALA A 231 5.20 9.31 -10.87
C ALA A 231 4.91 10.80 -11.11
N THR A 232 5.27 11.66 -10.15
CA THR A 232 5.18 13.12 -10.30
C THR A 232 6.18 13.63 -11.35
N ALA A 233 7.44 13.19 -11.35
CA ALA A 233 8.40 13.61 -12.37
C ALA A 233 8.03 13.20 -13.80
N VAL A 234 7.35 12.05 -13.97
CA VAL A 234 6.91 11.54 -15.27
C VAL A 234 5.54 12.12 -15.69
N GLY A 235 4.67 12.47 -14.74
CA GLY A 235 3.33 12.99 -14.98
C GLY A 235 3.15 14.51 -14.78
N VAL A 236 4.20 15.25 -14.41
CA VAL A 236 4.13 16.68 -14.09
C VAL A 236 5.26 17.46 -14.79
N PRO A 237 5.04 17.94 -16.03
CA PRO A 237 6.06 18.66 -16.80
C PRO A 237 6.51 20.02 -16.22
N TRP A 238 5.84 20.56 -15.19
CA TRP A 238 6.01 21.96 -14.77
C TRP A 238 6.93 22.19 -13.56
N LEU A 239 7.60 21.15 -13.05
CA LEU A 239 8.69 21.29 -12.06
C LEU A 239 10.06 21.08 -12.73
N ARG A 240 10.30 21.86 -13.79
CA ARG A 240 11.65 22.23 -14.26
C ARG A 240 11.81 23.73 -14.10
#